data_AF-A0A7C3YUH7-F1
#
_entry.id   AF-A0A7C3YUH7-F1
#
_cell.length_a   1.000
_cell.length_b   1.000
_cell.length_c   1.000
_cell.angle_alpha   90.00
_cell.angle_beta   90.00
_cell.angle_gamma   90.00
#
_symmetry.space_group_name_H-M   'P 1'
#
loop_
_entity.id
_entity.type
_entity.pdbx_description
1 polymer ?
#
loop_
_entity_poly.entity_id
_entity_poly.type
_entity_poly.pdbx_seq_one_letter_code
_entity_poly.pdbx_strand_id
1 'polypeptide(L)' 'MRQYVGFTTTIPVEVIFAAGLTPLDLNNVFVTDEDPQRFVERAERDGFPKSMCSWIKGI' A
#
# COMPACT_ATOMS: atom_id res chain seq x y z
N MET A 1 18.71 10.67 -6.50
CA MET A 1 17.80 9.52 -6.33
C MET A 1 16.63 9.96 -5.48
N ARG A 2 15.41 9.54 -5.82
CA ARG A 2 14.19 9.93 -5.11
C ARG A 2 13.96 8.95 -3.96
N GLN A 3 13.88 9.42 -2.71
CA GLN A 3 13.63 8.57 -1.55
C GLN A 3 12.14 8.59 -1.23
N TYR A 4 11.51 7.40 -1.24
CA TYR A 4 10.06 7.26 -1.05
C TYR A 4 9.72 6.95 0.40
N VAL A 5 8.61 7.51 0.87
CA VAL A 5 7.95 7.15 2.14
C VAL A 5 6.57 6.61 1.81
N GLY A 6 6.37 5.31 2.01
CA GLY A 6 5.11 4.63 1.81
C GLY A 6 4.13 4.91 2.94
N PHE A 7 2.84 5.05 2.62
CA PHE A 7 1.77 5.15 3.61
C PHE A 7 0.52 4.41 3.15
N THR A 8 -0.29 3.96 4.11
CA THR A 8 -1.50 3.14 3.89
C THR A 8 -2.77 3.76 4.45
N THR A 9 -2.68 4.93 5.06
CA THR A 9 -3.81 5.66 5.66
C THR A 9 -3.63 7.16 5.46
N THR A 10 -4.68 7.93 5.74
CA THR A 10 -4.59 9.38 5.75
C THR A 10 -3.59 9.84 6.81
N ILE A 11 -2.56 10.55 6.36
CA ILE A 11 -1.55 11.18 7.20
C ILE A 11 -1.35 12.63 6.74
N PRO A 12 -0.76 13.51 7.57
CA PRO A 12 -0.27 14.81 7.13
C PRO A 12 0.92 14.66 6.15
N VAL A 13 0.62 14.51 4.86
CA VAL A 13 1.62 14.26 3.79
C VAL A 13 2.63 15.40 3.64
N GLU A 14 2.25 16.61 4.08
CA GLU A 14 3.08 17.81 4.12
C GLU A 14 4.38 17.58 4.91
N VAL A 15 4.36 16.72 5.94
CA VAL A 15 5.55 16.38 6.74
C VAL A 15 6.58 15.63 5.88
N ILE A 16 6.14 14.74 5.00
CA ILE A 16 7.01 14.00 4.09
C ILE A 16 7.63 14.95 3.06
N PHE A 17 6.82 15.85 2.49
CA PHE A 17 7.31 16.87 1.57
C PHE A 17 8.31 17.82 2.24
N ALA A 18 8.04 18.26 3.48
CA ALA A 18 8.93 19.14 4.24
C ALA A 18 10.30 18.49 4.53
N ALA A 19 10.35 17.17 4.64
CA ALA A 19 11.60 16.40 4.79
C ALA A 19 12.39 16.23 3.48
N GLY A 20 11.90 16.76 2.35
CA GLY A 20 12.51 16.58 1.03
C GLY A 20 12.33 15.17 0.46
N LEU A 21 11.40 14.38 1.02
CA LEU A 21 11.10 13.02 0.61
C LEU A 21 9.89 12.99 -0.34
N THR A 22 9.68 11.85 -0.99
CA THR A 22 8.54 11.66 -1.89
C THR A 22 7.49 10.75 -1.26
N PRO A 23 6.27 11.25 -1.01
CA PRO A 23 5.20 10.41 -0.48
C PRO A 23 4.72 9.42 -1.55
N LEU A 24 4.43 8.19 -1.13
CA LEU A 24 3.90 7.13 -1.99
C LEU A 24 2.70 6.47 -1.29
N ASP A 25 1.50 6.67 -1.85
CA ASP A 25 0.29 6.03 -1.35
C ASP A 25 0.25 4.57 -1.82
N LEU A 26 0.45 3.64 -0.89
CA LEU A 26 0.47 2.21 -1.21
C LEU A 26 -0.90 1.67 -1.57
N ASN A 27 -2.00 2.30 -1.13
CA ASN A 27 -3.34 1.90 -1.56
C ASN A 27 -3.55 2.21 -3.05
N ASN A 28 -3.08 3.37 -3.50
CA ASN A 28 -3.16 3.75 -4.91
C ASN A 28 -2.26 2.83 -5.76
N VAL A 29 -1.04 2.55 -5.32
CA VAL A 29 -0.15 1.59 -6.00
C VAL A 29 -0.80 0.22 -6.09
N PHE A 30 -1.41 -0.27 -5.00
CA PHE A 30 -2.09 -1.55 -4.97
C PHE A 30 -3.27 -1.59 -5.95
N VAL A 31 -4.23 -0.67 -5.86
CA VAL A 31 -5.48 -0.74 -6.66
C VAL A 31 -5.27 -0.44 -8.15
N THR A 32 -4.14 0.17 -8.52
CA THR A 32 -3.78 0.49 -9.91
C THR A 32 -2.81 -0.50 -10.55
N ASP A 33 -2.39 -1.55 -9.83
CA ASP A 33 -1.68 -2.68 -10.42
C ASP A 33 -2.53 -3.32 -11.54
N GLU A 34 -1.90 -3.90 -12.56
CA GLU A 34 -2.61 -4.57 -13.65
C GLU A 34 -3.40 -5.80 -13.15
N ASP A 35 -2.95 -6.41 -12.06
CA ASP A 35 -3.61 -7.52 -11.40
C ASP A 35 -3.47 -7.39 -9.86
N PRO A 36 -4.32 -6.59 -9.20
CA PRO A 36 -4.25 -6.39 -7.75
C PRO A 36 -4.68 -7.65 -6.98
N GLN A 37 -5.51 -8.52 -7.56
CA GLN A 37 -6.03 -9.71 -6.86
C GLN A 37 -4.92 -10.71 -6.54
N ARG A 38 -3.85 -10.78 -7.35
CA ARG A 38 -2.71 -11.68 -7.08
C ARG A 38 -2.08 -11.49 -5.70
N PHE A 39 -2.08 -10.26 -5.17
CA PHE A 39 -1.54 -9.96 -3.83
C PHE A 39 -2.46 -10.49 -2.74
N VAL A 40 -3.77 -10.25 -2.88
CA VAL A 40 -4.79 -10.74 -1.94
C VAL A 40 -4.79 -12.26 -1.89
N GLU A 41 -4.78 -12.92 -3.05
CA GLU A 41 -4.74 -14.39 -3.13
C GLU A 41 -3.45 -14.96 -2.52
N ARG A 42 -2.33 -14.28 -2.73
CA ARG A 42 -1.06 -14.67 -2.10
C ARG A 42 -1.18 -14.60 -0.58
N ALA A 43 -1.68 -13.50 -0.02
CA ALA A 43 -1.86 -13.39 1.43
C ALA A 43 -2.80 -14.48 1.97
N GLU A 44 -3.89 -14.80 1.27
CA GLU A 44 -4.78 -15.91 1.65
C GLU A 44 -4.08 -17.27 1.63
N ARG A 45 -3.23 -17.54 0.62
CA ARG A 45 -2.39 -18.74 0.56
C ARG A 45 -1.36 -18.78 1.69
N ASP A 46 -0.85 -17.62 2.10
CA ASP A 46 0.08 -17.46 3.22
C ASP A 46 -0.63 -17.55 4.59
N GLY A 47 -1.96 -17.68 4.61
CA GLY A 47 -2.77 -17.98 5.79
C GLY A 47 -3.66 -16.84 6.29
N PHE A 48 -3.73 -15.71 5.58
CA PHE A 48 -4.62 -14.62 5.96
C PHE A 48 -6.09 -15.04 5.78
N PRO A 49 -6.98 -14.76 6.75
CA PRO A 49 -8.40 -15.08 6.63
C PRO A 49 -9.04 -14.37 5.44
N LYS A 50 -9.90 -15.09 4.72
CA LYS A 50 -10.69 -14.50 3.62
C LYS A 50 -11.55 -13.32 4.08
N SER A 51 -12.03 -13.36 5.31
CA SER A 51 -12.84 -12.30 5.95
C SER A 51 -12.06 -11.03 6.32
N MET A 52 -10.73 -11.03 6.20
CA MET A 52 -9.91 -9.84 6.44
C MET A 52 -10.07 -8.83 5.30
N CYS A 53 -9.90 -7.55 5.62
CA CYS A 53 -9.86 -6.44 4.67
C CYS A 53 -8.87 -6.70 3.51
N SER A 54 -9.34 -6.56 2.27
CA SER A 54 -8.50 -6.78 1.08
C SER A 54 -7.37 -5.77 0.93
N TRP A 55 -7.50 -4.54 1.44
CA TRP A 55 -6.42 -3.56 1.45
C TRP A 55 -5.24 -4.01 2.32
N ILE A 56 -5.51 -4.65 3.47
CA ILE A 56 -4.49 -5.23 4.35
C ILE A 56 -3.85 -6.46 3.72
N LYS A 57 -4.64 -7.29 3.01
CA LYS A 57 -4.12 -8.47 2.32
C LYS A 57 -3.32 -8.12 1.05
N GLY A 58 -3.65 -7.01 0.42
CA GLY A 58 -3.09 -6.59 -0.87
C GLY A 58 -1.78 -5.81 -0.78
N ILE A 59 -1.42 -5.34 0.42
CA ILE A 59 -0.24 -4.51 0.71
C ILE A 59 0.67 -5.26 1.68
#